data_AF-A0A6A4ZXS1-F1
#
_entry.id   AF-A0A6A4ZXS1-F1
#
_cell.length_a   1.000
_cell.length_b   1.000
_cell.length_c   1.000
_cell.angle_alpha   90.00
_cell.angle_beta   90.00
_cell.angle_gamma   90.00
#
_symmetry.space_group_name_H-M   'P 1'
#
loop_
_entity.id
_entity.type
_entity.pdbx_description
1 polymer ?
#
loop_
_entity_poly.entity_id
_entity_poly.type
_entity_poly.pdbx_seq_one_letter_code
_entity_poly.pdbx_strand_id
1 'polypeptide(L)'
;ATPTNEACTSAPTPVPTPTLETTSTPTTTPISKWSCVNGFSFPMKIASDGNIECWSNNGRECYVSANCAAVASSNTKPPTTLVCGCKLLALLGYTGYNDPNHWCNAGKTALGASPPNEVCTSVPTTTIATPIPSTTPIPQWTCIKGLASPMKIASDGNIECWSNDGKNCAWNVNCDALVASNTEPKAPLVCGCKHLAVWGSTGYNNATHWCNMAKAALGASPTNEACTVAPTPAKVLNMAAAAPTAPNNTLLVFASMLTGAGLALAAVALNNYRRRIPSTKEERQTML
;
A
#
# COMPACT_ATOMS: atom_id res chain seq x y z
N ALA A 1 48.09 0.58 81.43
CA ALA A 1 47.40 1.26 80.32
C ALA A 1 46.78 0.19 79.44
N THR A 2 45.49 -0.05 79.65
CA THR A 2 44.72 -1.09 78.96
C THR A 2 43.37 -0.47 78.67
N PRO A 3 43.03 -0.16 77.42
CA PRO A 3 41.74 0.44 77.11
C PRO A 3 40.66 -0.64 77.05
N THR A 4 39.55 -0.33 77.71
CA THR A 4 38.24 -0.96 77.63
C THR A 4 37.66 -0.79 76.23
N ASN A 5 37.33 -1.89 75.54
CA ASN A 5 36.54 -1.84 74.31
C ASN A 5 35.05 -1.86 74.66
N GLU A 6 34.41 -0.71 74.47
CA GLU A 6 32.96 -0.53 74.43
C GLU A 6 32.37 -1.18 73.18
N ALA A 7 31.13 -1.66 73.33
CA ALA A 7 30.36 -2.35 72.32
C ALA A 7 29.86 -1.40 71.21
N CYS A 8 29.84 -1.90 69.98
CA CYS A 8 28.94 -1.42 68.93
C CYS A 8 28.31 -2.63 68.23
N THR A 9 27.15 -3.03 68.75
CA THR A 9 26.11 -3.83 68.07
C THR A 9 25.68 -3.14 66.78
N SER A 10 25.81 -3.82 65.65
CA SER A 10 25.16 -3.44 64.38
C SER A 10 24.17 -4.54 64.02
N ALA A 11 22.88 -4.17 64.03
CA ALA A 11 21.76 -5.02 63.64
C ALA A 11 21.81 -5.34 62.13
N PRO A 12 21.37 -6.53 61.69
CA PRO A 12 21.20 -6.81 60.27
C PRO A 12 20.07 -5.93 59.71
N THR A 13 20.37 -5.25 58.60
CA THR A 13 19.41 -4.48 57.81
C THR A 13 18.28 -5.38 57.30
N PRO A 14 17.03 -4.91 57.29
CA PRO A 14 15.92 -5.67 56.74
C PRO A 14 16.06 -5.78 55.22
N VAL A 15 16.01 -7.02 54.72
CA VAL A 15 15.87 -7.34 53.30
C VAL A 15 14.53 -6.75 52.82
N PRO A 16 14.48 -5.98 51.72
CA PRO A 16 13.21 -5.50 51.19
C PRO A 16 12.38 -6.68 50.70
N THR A 17 11.22 -6.87 51.32
CA THR A 17 10.15 -7.75 50.85
C THR A 17 9.80 -7.38 49.41
N PRO A 18 9.82 -8.31 48.45
CA PRO A 18 9.32 -8.02 47.12
C PRO A 18 7.83 -7.71 47.23
N THR A 19 7.47 -6.46 46.98
CA THR A 19 6.09 -6.04 46.81
C THR A 19 5.52 -6.88 45.68
N LEU A 20 4.50 -7.67 46.00
CA LEU A 20 3.72 -8.42 45.02
C LEU A 20 3.08 -7.38 44.11
N GLU A 21 3.71 -7.09 42.97
CA GLU A 21 3.10 -6.28 41.92
C GLU A 21 1.82 -7.00 41.53
N THR A 22 0.70 -6.37 41.87
CA THR A 22 -0.64 -6.73 41.45
C THR A 22 -0.60 -6.99 39.96
N THR A 23 -0.59 -8.27 39.61
CA THR A 23 -0.73 -8.74 38.23
C THR A 23 -2.00 -8.09 37.72
N SER A 24 -1.85 -7.17 36.77
CA SER A 24 -2.96 -6.55 36.08
C SER A 24 -3.78 -7.68 35.47
N THR A 25 -4.92 -7.95 36.07
CA THR A 25 -5.92 -8.86 35.55
C THR A 25 -6.14 -8.46 34.08
N PRO A 26 -6.02 -9.39 33.11
CA PRO A 26 -6.43 -9.09 31.75
C PRO A 26 -7.91 -8.76 31.81
N THR A 27 -8.23 -7.47 31.82
CA THR A 27 -9.59 -6.98 31.67
C THR A 27 -10.10 -7.62 30.40
N THR A 28 -11.02 -8.57 30.52
CA THR A 28 -11.80 -9.11 29.40
C THR A 28 -12.51 -7.93 28.78
N THR A 29 -11.85 -7.28 27.81
CA THR A 29 -12.37 -6.15 27.07
C THR A 29 -13.62 -6.67 26.36
N PRO A 30 -14.80 -6.10 26.64
CA PRO A 30 -16.02 -6.51 25.95
C PRO A 30 -15.77 -6.39 24.45
N ILE A 31 -16.11 -7.44 23.71
CA ILE A 31 -16.05 -7.46 22.24
C ILE A 31 -16.81 -6.23 21.76
N SER A 32 -16.07 -5.23 21.33
CA SER A 32 -16.65 -3.92 21.04
C SER A 32 -17.58 -4.05 19.83
N LYS A 33 -18.78 -3.47 19.92
CA LYS A 33 -19.70 -3.39 18.79
C LYS A 33 -19.16 -2.41 17.75
N TRP A 34 -19.41 -2.69 16.47
CA TRP A 34 -19.14 -1.74 15.39
C TRP A 34 -19.83 -0.40 15.68
N SER A 35 -19.07 0.68 15.56
CA SER A 35 -19.50 2.04 15.87
C SER A 35 -19.01 3.01 14.78
N CYS A 36 -19.75 4.08 14.55
CA CYS A 36 -19.38 5.11 13.59
C CYS A 36 -18.77 6.30 14.33
N VAL A 37 -17.55 6.68 13.97
CA VAL A 37 -16.86 7.82 14.58
C VAL A 37 -17.11 9.06 13.74
N ASN A 38 -17.46 10.18 14.39
CA ASN A 38 -17.73 11.45 13.71
C ASN A 38 -16.54 11.86 12.81
N GLY A 39 -16.86 12.28 11.58
CA GLY A 39 -15.87 12.62 10.56
C GLY A 39 -15.42 11.45 9.69
N PHE A 40 -15.84 10.21 10.00
CA PHE A 40 -15.52 9.02 9.21
C PHE A 40 -16.78 8.30 8.75
N SER A 41 -16.80 7.88 7.49
CA SER A 41 -17.95 7.21 6.86
C SER A 41 -17.78 5.69 6.82
N PHE A 42 -17.13 5.11 7.83
CA PHE A 42 -16.88 3.68 7.91
C PHE A 42 -16.94 3.17 9.35
N PRO A 43 -17.41 1.93 9.58
CA PRO A 43 -17.48 1.37 10.93
C PRO A 43 -16.09 1.08 11.50
N MET A 44 -15.91 1.43 12.76
CA MET A 44 -14.74 1.12 13.58
C MET A 44 -15.13 0.32 14.81
N LYS A 45 -14.19 -0.44 15.35
CA LYS A 45 -14.31 -1.06 16.67
C LYS A 45 -12.94 -1.28 17.30
N ILE A 46 -12.92 -1.62 18.58
CA ILE A 46 -11.73 -2.10 19.28
C ILE A 46 -11.52 -3.57 18.92
N ALA A 47 -10.39 -3.87 18.31
CA ALA A 47 -9.93 -5.21 17.99
C ALA A 47 -9.62 -6.01 19.26
N SER A 48 -9.49 -7.33 19.11
CA SER A 48 -9.17 -8.22 20.23
C SER A 48 -7.79 -7.96 20.85
N ASP A 49 -6.90 -7.27 20.14
CA ASP A 49 -5.58 -6.87 20.64
C ASP A 49 -5.57 -5.45 21.25
N GLY A 50 -6.73 -4.82 21.42
CA GLY A 50 -6.86 -3.48 21.99
C GLY A 50 -6.61 -2.33 21.00
N ASN A 51 -6.17 -2.60 19.76
CA ASN A 51 -6.05 -1.58 18.72
C ASN A 51 -7.41 -1.24 18.13
N ILE A 52 -7.46 -0.14 17.37
CA ILE A 52 -8.62 0.18 16.55
C ILE A 52 -8.58 -0.65 15.27
N GLU A 53 -9.72 -1.20 14.87
CA GLU A 53 -9.90 -1.78 13.54
C GLU A 53 -11.10 -1.16 12.85
N CYS A 54 -11.01 -1.06 11.53
CA CYS A 54 -12.15 -0.70 10.70
C CYS A 54 -12.65 -1.89 9.88
N TRP A 55 -13.92 -1.82 9.53
CA TRP A 55 -14.53 -2.76 8.59
C TRP A 55 -13.78 -2.68 7.26
N SER A 56 -13.39 -3.82 6.70
CA SER A 56 -12.71 -3.85 5.42
C SER A 56 -13.21 -5.00 4.55
N ASN A 57 -13.11 -4.84 3.24
CA ASN A 57 -13.36 -5.92 2.30
C ASN A 57 -12.06 -6.56 1.80
N ASN A 58 -10.93 -5.86 1.93
CA ASN A 58 -9.62 -6.28 1.40
C ASN A 58 -8.49 -6.24 2.44
N GLY A 59 -8.79 -5.77 3.66
CA GLY A 59 -7.86 -5.70 4.77
C GLY A 59 -6.82 -4.61 4.60
N ARG A 60 -6.99 -3.67 3.66
CA ARG A 60 -6.03 -2.61 3.30
C ARG A 60 -6.60 -1.20 3.38
N GLU A 61 -7.91 -1.07 3.21
CA GLU A 61 -8.62 0.18 3.40
C GLU A 61 -9.91 -0.02 4.19
N CYS A 62 -10.40 1.04 4.81
CA CYS A 62 -11.69 1.01 5.48
C CYS A 62 -12.83 1.07 4.46
N TYR A 63 -13.82 0.21 4.64
CA TYR A 63 -15.01 0.16 3.81
C TYR A 63 -15.88 1.41 4.06
N VAL A 64 -15.78 2.38 3.14
CA VAL A 64 -16.57 3.60 3.17
C VAL A 64 -17.99 3.31 2.70
N SER A 65 -18.98 3.71 3.50
CA SER A 65 -20.41 3.62 3.20
C SER A 65 -21.08 4.97 3.42
N ALA A 66 -22.00 5.33 2.52
CA ALA A 66 -22.86 6.50 2.69
C ALA A 66 -23.75 6.39 3.95
N ASN A 67 -23.97 5.18 4.46
CA ASN A 67 -24.71 4.93 5.69
C ASN A 67 -23.91 4.02 6.62
N CYS A 68 -22.94 4.61 7.33
CA CYS A 68 -22.13 3.88 8.30
C CYS A 68 -23.00 3.18 9.37
N ALA A 69 -24.04 3.85 9.88
CA ALA A 69 -24.89 3.33 10.95
C ALA A 69 -25.61 2.02 10.54
N ALA A 70 -26.09 1.94 9.29
CA ALA A 70 -26.70 0.72 8.76
C ALA A 70 -25.69 -0.44 8.68
N VAL A 71 -24.44 -0.17 8.30
CA VAL A 71 -23.39 -1.22 8.23
C VAL A 71 -23.01 -1.66 9.64
N ALA A 72 -22.79 -0.71 10.55
CA ALA A 72 -22.41 -0.98 11.93
C ALA A 72 -23.47 -1.76 12.73
N SER A 73 -24.75 -1.57 12.40
CA SER A 73 -25.88 -2.29 13.01
C SER A 73 -26.26 -3.57 12.29
N SER A 74 -25.64 -3.88 11.14
CA SER A 74 -25.94 -5.09 10.39
C SER A 74 -25.41 -6.34 11.10
N ASN A 75 -26.09 -7.47 10.88
CA ASN A 75 -25.61 -8.79 11.32
C ASN A 75 -24.52 -9.36 10.38
N THR A 76 -24.18 -8.64 9.33
CA THR A 76 -23.15 -9.03 8.39
C THR A 76 -21.79 -8.88 9.08
N LYS A 77 -20.89 -9.84 8.87
CA LYS A 77 -19.50 -9.70 9.30
C LYS A 77 -18.68 -9.21 8.10
N PRO A 78 -17.72 -8.28 8.30
CA PRO A 78 -16.76 -8.00 7.24
C PRO A 78 -16.01 -9.27 6.84
N PRO A 79 -15.67 -9.43 5.55
CA PRO A 79 -14.75 -10.48 5.10
C PRO A 79 -13.39 -10.40 5.82
N THR A 80 -12.93 -9.19 6.14
CA THR A 80 -11.65 -8.94 6.82
C THR A 80 -11.65 -7.58 7.52
N THR A 81 -10.65 -7.26 8.32
CA THR A 81 -10.53 -5.96 8.99
C THR A 81 -9.16 -5.36 8.74
N LEU A 82 -9.08 -4.04 8.78
CA LEU A 82 -7.81 -3.32 8.81
C LEU A 82 -7.58 -2.85 10.24
N VAL A 83 -6.52 -3.36 10.87
CA VAL A 83 -6.21 -3.12 12.29
C VAL A 83 -5.00 -2.19 12.40
N CYS A 84 -5.14 -1.11 13.18
CA CYS A 84 -4.09 -0.16 13.53
C CYS A 84 -2.92 -0.81 14.31
N GLY A 85 -1.89 -0.02 14.62
CA GLY A 85 -0.73 -0.49 15.37
C GLY A 85 0.19 -1.35 14.52
N CYS A 86 0.80 -2.38 15.10
CA CYS A 86 1.83 -3.15 14.40
C CYS A 86 1.29 -3.97 13.22
N LYS A 87 0.00 -4.30 13.21
CA LYS A 87 -0.66 -4.93 12.04
C LYS A 87 -0.71 -3.97 10.85
N LEU A 88 -1.06 -2.70 11.09
CA LEU A 88 -1.05 -1.67 10.04
C LEU A 88 0.37 -1.36 9.59
N LEU A 89 1.33 -1.31 10.52
CA LEU A 89 2.73 -1.08 10.22
C LEU A 89 3.30 -2.16 9.31
N ALA A 90 3.04 -3.43 9.61
CA ALA A 90 3.45 -4.55 8.78
C ALA A 90 2.81 -4.52 7.38
N LEU A 91 1.60 -3.96 7.28
CA LEU A 91 0.82 -3.96 6.04
C LEU A 91 1.13 -2.76 5.13
N LEU A 92 1.21 -1.56 5.70
CA LEU A 92 1.24 -0.27 5.00
C LEU A 92 2.44 0.61 5.38
N GLY A 93 3.31 0.17 6.30
CA GLY A 93 4.54 0.90 6.67
C GLY A 93 4.36 2.02 7.70
N TYR A 94 3.18 2.14 8.32
CA TYR A 94 2.92 3.08 9.42
C TYR A 94 1.92 2.47 10.42
N THR A 95 2.02 2.83 11.70
CA THR A 95 1.11 2.27 12.74
C THR A 95 -0.28 2.93 12.70
N GLY A 96 -0.38 4.10 12.08
CA GLY A 96 -1.57 4.94 12.09
C GLY A 96 -1.72 5.74 13.38
N TYR A 97 -0.96 5.42 14.43
CA TYR A 97 -0.87 6.23 15.64
C TYR A 97 0.21 7.30 15.55
N ASN A 98 1.19 7.08 14.66
CA ASN A 98 2.28 8.02 14.36
C ASN A 98 1.82 9.33 13.71
N ASP A 99 0.59 9.38 13.16
CA ASP A 99 -0.03 10.61 12.64
C ASP A 99 -1.24 10.99 13.52
N PRO A 100 -1.21 12.12 14.25
CA PRO A 100 -2.31 12.58 15.10
C PRO A 100 -3.65 12.71 14.38
N ASN A 101 -3.65 13.01 13.08
CA ASN A 101 -4.88 13.22 12.29
C ASN A 101 -5.41 11.93 11.65
N HIS A 102 -4.70 10.82 11.80
CA HIS A 102 -5.09 9.56 11.20
C HIS A 102 -6.28 8.93 11.94
N TRP A 103 -7.11 8.19 11.21
CA TRP A 103 -8.37 7.62 11.72
C TRP A 103 -8.18 6.66 12.90
N CYS A 104 -6.99 6.05 13.05
CA CYS A 104 -6.63 5.26 14.22
C CYS A 104 -6.66 6.08 15.52
N ASN A 105 -6.19 7.33 15.51
CA ASN A 105 -6.21 8.22 16.68
C ASN A 105 -7.61 8.77 16.96
N ALA A 106 -8.40 9.05 15.92
CA ALA A 106 -9.79 9.43 16.08
C ALA A 106 -10.63 8.28 16.68
N GLY A 107 -10.45 7.06 16.18
CA GLY A 107 -11.09 5.87 16.72
C GLY A 107 -10.66 5.58 18.16
N LYS A 108 -9.37 5.72 18.48
CA LYS A 108 -8.82 5.55 19.83
C LYS A 108 -9.54 6.46 20.82
N THR A 109 -9.63 7.74 20.47
CA THR A 109 -10.29 8.76 21.31
C THR A 109 -11.80 8.51 21.43
N ALA A 110 -12.48 8.28 20.31
CA ALA A 110 -13.94 8.16 20.29
C ALA A 110 -14.45 6.86 20.95
N LEU A 111 -13.69 5.77 20.87
CA LEU A 111 -14.08 4.47 21.41
C LEU A 111 -13.43 4.17 22.78
N GLY A 112 -12.55 5.05 23.27
CA GLY A 112 -11.85 4.85 24.54
C GLY A 112 -10.87 3.66 24.52
N ALA A 113 -10.22 3.41 23.38
CA ALA A 113 -9.26 2.32 23.26
C ALA A 113 -7.92 2.66 23.91
N SER A 114 -7.22 1.64 24.41
CA SER A 114 -5.86 1.75 24.95
C SER A 114 -4.94 0.78 24.20
N PRO A 115 -4.39 1.18 23.03
CA PRO A 115 -3.59 0.29 22.19
C PRO A 115 -2.26 -0.07 22.88
N PRO A 116 -1.88 -1.36 22.94
CA PRO A 116 -0.68 -1.80 23.67
C PRO A 116 0.65 -1.52 22.94
N ASN A 117 0.61 -1.13 21.67
CA ASN A 117 1.80 -1.05 20.81
C ASN A 117 1.76 0.11 19.78
N GLU A 118 1.51 1.33 20.25
CA GLU A 118 1.38 2.52 19.39
C GLU A 118 2.63 2.83 18.54
N VAL A 119 3.82 2.49 19.04
CA VAL A 119 5.12 2.82 18.43
C VAL A 119 5.90 1.60 17.93
N CYS A 120 5.42 0.38 18.17
CA CYS A 120 6.01 -0.89 17.69
C CYS A 120 7.54 -1.04 17.85
N THR A 121 8.16 -0.38 18.82
CA THR A 121 9.64 -0.27 18.95
C THR A 121 10.32 -1.47 19.59
N SER A 122 9.58 -2.45 20.06
CA SER A 122 10.03 -3.80 20.35
C SER A 122 8.78 -4.53 20.81
N VAL A 123 8.51 -5.68 20.22
CA VAL A 123 7.42 -6.55 20.68
C VAL A 123 7.65 -6.80 22.17
N PRO A 124 6.75 -6.42 23.10
CA PRO A 124 6.73 -7.11 24.37
C PRO A 124 6.35 -8.54 24.01
N THR A 125 7.32 -9.44 24.16
CA THR A 125 7.11 -10.89 24.10
C THR A 125 6.14 -11.25 25.22
N THR A 126 4.85 -11.05 25.00
CA THR A 126 3.84 -11.62 25.87
C THR A 126 3.70 -13.07 25.46
N THR A 127 4.42 -13.91 26.19
CA THR A 127 4.30 -15.36 26.22
C THR A 127 2.86 -15.70 26.62
N ILE A 128 1.93 -15.77 25.66
CA ILE A 128 0.65 -16.43 25.86
C ILE A 128 0.71 -17.75 25.09
N ALA A 129 1.04 -18.78 25.86
CA ALA A 129 0.97 -20.16 25.45
C ALA A 129 -0.50 -20.55 25.21
N THR A 130 -0.92 -20.59 23.94
CA THR A 130 -1.79 -21.65 23.41
C THR A 130 -1.79 -21.57 21.87
N PRO A 131 -1.36 -22.62 21.14
CA PRO A 131 -1.34 -22.58 19.69
C PRO A 131 -2.75 -22.81 19.13
N ILE A 132 -3.31 -21.80 18.47
CA ILE A 132 -4.33 -22.04 17.45
C ILE A 132 -3.56 -22.44 16.18
N PRO A 133 -3.87 -23.58 15.53
CA PRO A 133 -3.27 -23.92 14.25
C PRO A 133 -3.83 -22.99 13.17
N SER A 134 -3.20 -21.82 13.01
CA SER A 134 -3.35 -21.01 11.81
C SER A 134 -2.34 -21.53 10.79
N THR A 135 -2.80 -22.37 9.87
CA THR A 135 -1.99 -22.94 8.79
C THR A 135 -1.75 -21.96 7.64
N THR A 136 -1.96 -20.65 7.84
CA THR A 136 -1.59 -19.66 6.82
C THR A 136 -0.06 -19.49 6.85
N PRO A 137 0.68 -20.00 5.85
CA PRO A 137 2.12 -19.84 5.83
C PRO A 137 2.41 -18.35 5.73
N ILE A 138 3.25 -17.85 6.62
CA ILE A 138 3.92 -16.56 6.43
C ILE A 138 4.55 -16.63 5.03
N PRO A 139 4.30 -15.67 4.11
CA PRO A 139 4.82 -15.79 2.75
C PRO A 139 6.36 -15.75 2.79
N GLN A 140 6.96 -16.93 2.69
CA GLN A 140 8.40 -17.14 2.62
C GLN A 140 8.83 -17.06 1.16
N TRP A 141 10.07 -16.62 0.92
CA TRP A 141 10.68 -16.72 -0.40
C TRP A 141 10.67 -18.18 -0.86
N THR A 142 10.11 -18.43 -2.04
CA THR A 142 9.87 -19.77 -2.57
C THR A 142 10.50 -19.90 -3.95
N CYS A 143 11.23 -21.00 -4.16
CA CYS A 143 11.78 -21.36 -5.45
C CYS A 143 10.73 -22.13 -6.26
N ILE A 144 10.24 -21.50 -7.33
CA ILE A 144 9.19 -22.07 -8.18
C ILE A 144 9.86 -22.77 -9.37
N LYS A 145 9.54 -24.05 -9.59
CA LYS A 145 10.09 -24.81 -10.73
C LYS A 145 9.81 -24.07 -12.05
N GLY A 146 10.88 -23.84 -12.83
CA GLY A 146 10.82 -23.10 -14.09
C GLY A 146 11.02 -21.59 -13.95
N LEU A 147 11.15 -21.07 -12.72
CA LEU A 147 11.56 -19.70 -12.44
C LEU A 147 12.88 -19.72 -11.66
N ALA A 148 13.87 -18.98 -12.13
CA ALA A 148 15.23 -19.03 -11.59
C ALA A 148 15.52 -17.95 -10.52
N SER A 149 14.48 -17.22 -10.09
CA SER A 149 14.55 -16.24 -9.02
C SER A 149 13.60 -16.64 -7.87
N PRO A 150 13.94 -16.39 -6.60
CA PRO A 150 12.99 -16.57 -5.50
C PRO A 150 11.77 -15.67 -5.68
N MET A 151 10.59 -16.24 -5.45
CA MET A 151 9.31 -15.58 -5.60
C MET A 151 8.57 -15.54 -4.26
N LYS A 152 7.76 -14.52 -4.06
CA LYS A 152 6.95 -14.36 -2.86
C LYS A 152 5.64 -13.66 -3.19
N ILE A 153 4.62 -13.86 -2.36
CA ILE A 153 3.42 -13.02 -2.38
C ILE A 153 3.76 -11.77 -1.58
N ALA A 154 3.79 -10.63 -2.27
CA ALA A 154 4.00 -9.34 -1.66
C ALA A 154 2.86 -9.01 -0.70
N SER A 155 3.17 -8.13 0.25
CA SER A 155 2.36 -6.94 0.54
C SER A 155 0.88 -6.99 0.14
N ASP A 156 0.69 -6.57 -1.11
CA ASP A 156 -0.56 -6.25 -1.81
C ASP A 156 -1.23 -7.44 -2.50
N GLY A 157 -0.75 -8.65 -2.24
CA GLY A 157 -1.23 -9.86 -2.88
C GLY A 157 -0.68 -10.06 -4.30
N ASN A 158 0.14 -9.13 -4.82
CA ASN A 158 0.88 -9.36 -6.05
C ASN A 158 2.02 -10.34 -5.83
N ILE A 159 2.48 -10.94 -6.93
CA ILE A 159 3.76 -11.62 -6.94
C ILE A 159 4.89 -10.59 -6.89
N GLU A 160 5.91 -10.86 -6.08
CA GLU A 160 7.20 -10.20 -6.16
C GLU A 160 8.32 -11.20 -6.38
N CYS A 161 9.32 -10.80 -7.13
CA CYS A 161 10.56 -11.53 -7.27
C CYS A 161 11.66 -10.89 -6.43
N TRP A 162 12.63 -11.71 -6.05
CA TRP A 162 13.83 -11.22 -5.37
C TRP A 162 14.58 -10.24 -6.27
N SER A 163 14.74 -9.01 -5.80
CA SER A 163 15.48 -7.97 -6.53
C SER A 163 16.18 -7.05 -5.54
N ASN A 164 17.36 -6.55 -5.91
CA ASN A 164 18.07 -5.56 -5.10
C ASN A 164 17.95 -4.14 -5.66
N ASP A 165 17.30 -3.96 -6.81
CA ASP A 165 17.19 -2.68 -7.51
C ASP A 165 15.74 -2.30 -7.88
N GLY A 166 14.76 -3.13 -7.49
CA GLY A 166 13.35 -2.92 -7.79
C GLY A 166 13.00 -3.04 -9.28
N LYS A 167 13.92 -3.55 -10.11
CA LYS A 167 13.79 -3.58 -11.57
C LYS A 167 14.15 -4.93 -12.18
N ASN A 168 15.26 -5.52 -11.75
CA ASN A 168 15.76 -6.78 -12.27
C ASN A 168 15.63 -7.86 -11.20
N CYS A 169 14.90 -8.93 -11.50
CA CYS A 169 14.91 -10.09 -10.62
C CYS A 169 16.27 -10.77 -10.64
N ALA A 170 16.60 -11.45 -9.55
CA ALA A 170 17.79 -12.27 -9.41
C ALA A 170 17.62 -13.59 -10.20
N TRP A 171 17.69 -13.56 -11.53
CA TRP A 171 17.37 -14.70 -12.41
C TRP A 171 18.43 -15.78 -12.51
N ASN A 172 19.68 -15.51 -12.15
CA ASN A 172 20.79 -16.47 -12.30
C ASN A 172 21.45 -16.75 -10.96
N VAL A 173 20.64 -16.85 -9.91
CA VAL A 173 21.09 -17.17 -8.56
C VAL A 173 20.79 -18.62 -8.25
N ASN A 174 21.58 -19.20 -7.33
CA ASN A 174 21.16 -20.42 -6.69
C ASN A 174 19.98 -20.09 -5.77
N CYS A 175 18.76 -20.32 -6.25
CA CYS A 175 17.54 -19.94 -5.55
C CYS A 175 17.48 -20.57 -4.15
N ASP A 176 17.72 -21.88 -4.04
CA ASP A 176 17.64 -22.59 -2.76
C ASP A 176 18.66 -22.07 -1.75
N ALA A 177 19.89 -21.80 -2.21
CA ALA A 177 20.93 -21.23 -1.35
C ALA A 177 20.60 -19.79 -0.91
N LEU A 178 19.98 -18.99 -1.79
CA LEU A 178 19.59 -17.62 -1.50
C LEU A 178 18.40 -17.54 -0.53
N VAL A 179 17.43 -18.44 -0.68
CA VAL A 179 16.33 -18.58 0.28
C VAL A 179 16.86 -19.08 1.62
N ALA A 180 17.74 -20.08 1.62
CA ALA A 180 18.33 -20.64 2.84
C ALA A 180 19.25 -19.65 3.57
N SER A 181 19.77 -18.62 2.91
CA SER A 181 20.62 -17.61 3.55
C SER A 181 19.86 -16.70 4.51
N ASN A 182 18.52 -16.73 4.52
CA ASN A 182 17.64 -15.84 5.31
C ASN A 182 17.95 -14.35 5.12
N THR A 183 18.58 -14.00 4.00
CA THR A 183 18.79 -12.61 3.61
C THR A 183 17.48 -12.05 3.08
N GLU A 184 17.30 -10.73 3.10
CA GLU A 184 16.18 -10.08 2.41
C GLU A 184 16.71 -9.23 1.25
N PRO A 185 16.03 -9.22 0.09
CA PRO A 185 16.32 -8.30 -0.99
C PRO A 185 16.18 -6.84 -0.56
N LYS A 186 17.02 -5.96 -1.12
CA LYS A 186 16.95 -4.51 -0.83
C LYS A 186 15.70 -3.85 -1.42
N ALA A 187 15.24 -4.33 -2.58
CA ALA A 187 14.12 -3.73 -3.30
C ALA A 187 13.47 -4.78 -4.21
N PRO A 188 12.55 -5.61 -3.70
CA PRO A 188 11.78 -6.54 -4.53
C PRO A 188 11.11 -5.85 -5.72
N LEU A 189 11.08 -6.53 -6.86
CA LEU A 189 10.26 -6.11 -7.99
C LEU A 189 8.90 -6.78 -7.88
N VAL A 190 7.87 -5.96 -7.71
CA VAL A 190 6.47 -6.42 -7.56
C VAL A 190 5.73 -6.31 -8.89
N CYS A 191 5.02 -7.36 -9.28
CA CYS A 191 4.07 -7.39 -10.39
C CYS A 191 2.93 -6.38 -10.20
N GLY A 192 2.07 -6.23 -11.20
CA GLY A 192 1.00 -5.23 -11.17
C GLY A 192 1.55 -3.82 -11.40
N CYS A 193 1.16 -2.87 -10.56
CA CYS A 193 1.34 -1.45 -10.90
C CYS A 193 2.78 -0.99 -10.72
N LYS A 194 3.52 -1.63 -9.81
CA LYS A 194 4.96 -1.37 -9.66
C LYS A 194 5.72 -1.85 -10.90
N HIS A 195 5.43 -3.04 -11.40
CA HIS A 195 6.01 -3.54 -12.65
C HIS A 195 5.65 -2.67 -13.86
N LEU A 196 4.41 -2.17 -13.91
CA LEU A 196 3.96 -1.24 -14.96
C LEU A 196 4.80 0.05 -14.98
N ALA A 197 5.06 0.63 -13.81
CA ALA A 197 5.86 1.84 -13.69
C ALA A 197 7.33 1.63 -14.15
N VAL A 198 7.87 0.42 -14.01
CA VAL A 198 9.27 0.12 -14.32
C VAL A 198 9.46 -0.36 -15.76
N TRP A 199 8.53 -1.19 -16.27
CA TRP A 199 8.66 -1.94 -17.52
C TRP A 199 7.57 -1.65 -18.55
N GLY A 200 6.61 -0.78 -18.25
CA GLY A 200 5.50 -0.46 -19.17
C GLY A 200 4.48 -1.60 -19.34
N SER A 201 4.54 -2.63 -18.49
CA SER A 201 3.59 -3.75 -18.45
C SER A 201 3.32 -4.17 -17.01
N THR A 202 2.13 -4.66 -16.70
CA THR A 202 1.82 -5.13 -15.33
C THR A 202 2.50 -6.48 -15.03
N GLY A 203 3.05 -7.13 -16.04
CA GLY A 203 3.49 -8.52 -15.98
C GLY A 203 2.36 -9.55 -15.98
N TYR A 204 1.11 -9.15 -15.70
CA TYR A 204 -0.06 -10.04 -15.81
C TYR A 204 -0.71 -9.99 -17.19
N ASN A 205 -0.44 -8.94 -17.97
CA ASN A 205 -0.95 -8.76 -19.32
C ASN A 205 -0.42 -9.79 -20.34
N ASN A 206 0.60 -10.57 -19.99
CA ASN A 206 1.08 -11.71 -20.78
C ASN A 206 0.92 -13.01 -19.97
N ALA A 207 0.11 -13.95 -20.47
CA ALA A 207 -0.20 -15.21 -19.79
C ALA A 207 1.04 -16.07 -19.49
N THR A 208 2.10 -16.00 -20.31
CA THR A 208 3.33 -16.79 -20.13
C THR A 208 4.41 -16.04 -19.35
N HIS A 209 4.10 -14.84 -18.83
CA HIS A 209 5.05 -14.07 -18.04
C HIS A 209 5.22 -14.65 -16.64
N TRP A 210 6.40 -14.47 -16.04
CA TRP A 210 6.74 -15.05 -14.73
C TRP A 210 5.77 -14.62 -13.61
N CYS A 211 5.20 -13.41 -13.69
CA CYS A 211 4.14 -12.97 -12.77
C CYS A 211 2.95 -13.92 -12.75
N ASN A 212 2.47 -14.37 -13.92
CA ASN A 212 1.33 -15.30 -14.01
C ASN A 212 1.73 -16.74 -13.62
N MET A 213 2.95 -17.16 -13.97
CA MET A 213 3.47 -18.47 -13.55
C MET A 213 3.59 -18.58 -12.03
N ALA A 214 4.17 -17.55 -11.39
CA ALA A 214 4.31 -17.50 -9.94
C ALA A 214 2.96 -17.31 -9.24
N LYS A 215 2.04 -16.55 -9.84
CA LYS A 215 0.66 -16.39 -9.33
C LYS A 215 -0.04 -17.74 -9.21
N ALA A 216 0.02 -18.54 -10.27
CA ALA A 216 -0.56 -19.88 -10.29
C ALA A 216 0.12 -20.82 -9.28
N ALA A 217 1.46 -20.80 -9.21
CA ALA A 217 2.22 -21.70 -8.35
C ALA A 217 2.10 -21.38 -6.85
N LEU A 218 1.95 -20.11 -6.48
CA LEU A 218 1.81 -19.68 -5.07
C LEU A 218 0.34 -19.50 -4.64
N GLY A 219 -0.62 -19.62 -5.56
CA GLY A 219 -2.03 -19.36 -5.28
C GLY A 219 -2.31 -17.89 -4.94
N ALA A 220 -1.55 -16.96 -5.53
CA ALA A 220 -1.74 -15.54 -5.28
C ALA A 220 -3.04 -15.03 -5.94
N SER A 221 -3.69 -14.08 -5.28
CA SER A 221 -4.90 -13.40 -5.78
C SER A 221 -4.67 -11.89 -5.78
N PRO A 222 -3.96 -11.34 -6.77
CA PRO A 222 -3.66 -9.92 -6.83
C PRO A 222 -4.93 -9.11 -7.04
N THR A 223 -5.08 -8.04 -6.25
CA THR A 223 -6.31 -7.23 -6.23
C THR A 223 -6.36 -6.15 -7.33
N ASN A 224 -5.25 -5.95 -8.05
CA ASN A 224 -5.08 -4.90 -9.05
C ASN A 224 -4.24 -5.33 -10.28
N GLU A 225 -4.46 -6.55 -10.79
CA GLU A 225 -3.65 -7.11 -11.90
C GLU A 225 -3.56 -6.23 -13.14
N ALA A 226 -4.64 -5.53 -13.49
CA ALA A 226 -4.71 -4.70 -14.69
C ALA A 226 -4.23 -3.26 -14.47
N CYS A 227 -4.04 -2.82 -13.22
CA CYS A 227 -3.74 -1.43 -12.88
C CYS A 227 -4.66 -0.39 -13.51
N THR A 228 -5.86 -0.81 -13.88
CA THR A 228 -6.97 0.07 -14.16
C THR A 228 -7.44 0.58 -12.81
N VAL A 229 -7.07 1.82 -12.46
CA VAL A 229 -7.83 2.58 -11.47
C VAL A 229 -9.31 2.39 -11.80
N ALA A 230 -10.07 1.82 -10.86
CA ALA A 230 -11.52 1.80 -11.00
C ALA A 230 -11.95 3.25 -11.31
N PRO A 231 -12.75 3.50 -12.36
CA PRO A 231 -13.14 4.87 -12.68
C PRO A 231 -13.82 5.44 -11.44
N THR A 232 -13.23 6.52 -10.91
CA THR A 232 -13.85 7.36 -9.90
C THR A 232 -15.28 7.64 -10.37
N PRO A 233 -16.33 7.41 -9.58
CA PRO A 233 -17.65 7.87 -9.96
C PRO A 233 -17.54 9.38 -10.15
N ALA A 234 -17.67 9.82 -11.41
CA ALA A 234 -17.67 11.22 -11.75
C ALA A 234 -18.71 11.89 -10.86
N LYS A 235 -18.23 12.85 -10.07
CA LYS A 235 -19.06 13.74 -9.26
C LYS A 235 -20.08 14.35 -10.22
N VAL A 236 -21.31 13.85 -10.18
CA VAL A 236 -22.44 14.39 -10.95
C VAL A 236 -22.68 15.79 -10.38
N LEU A 237 -22.12 16.79 -11.03
CA LEU A 237 -22.53 18.17 -10.82
C LEU A 237 -23.96 18.26 -11.32
N ASN A 238 -24.89 18.37 -10.38
CA ASN A 238 -26.25 18.83 -10.65
C ASN A 238 -26.17 20.21 -11.32
N MET A 239 -26.23 20.23 -12.66
CA MET A 239 -26.64 21.44 -13.38
C MET A 239 -28.16 21.44 -13.40
N ALA A 240 -28.72 22.33 -12.58
CA ALA A 240 -30.11 22.72 -12.65
C ALA A 240 -30.44 23.15 -14.08
N ALA A 241 -31.60 22.68 -14.53
CA ALA A 241 -32.16 22.91 -15.85
C ALA A 241 -32.27 24.41 -16.16
N ALA A 242 -31.68 24.81 -17.28
CA ALA A 242 -32.16 25.90 -18.11
C ALA A 242 -32.13 25.39 -19.55
N ALA A 243 -33.30 25.10 -20.09
CA ALA A 243 -33.46 24.78 -21.50
C ALA A 243 -32.98 25.96 -22.36
N PRO A 244 -32.33 25.67 -23.49
CA PRO A 244 -32.80 26.31 -24.70
C PRO A 244 -32.97 25.32 -25.86
N THR A 245 -34.00 25.65 -26.63
CA THR A 245 -34.39 25.17 -27.95
C THR A 245 -33.23 24.83 -28.88
N ALA A 246 -33.39 23.73 -29.61
CA ALA A 246 -32.52 23.27 -30.68
C ALA A 246 -32.19 24.36 -31.72
N PRO A 247 -30.97 24.30 -32.30
CA PRO A 247 -30.82 24.63 -33.71
C PRO A 247 -29.96 23.62 -34.49
N ASN A 248 -30.58 23.08 -35.53
CA ASN A 248 -30.12 22.89 -36.90
C ASN A 248 -28.66 22.51 -37.19
N ASN A 249 -28.56 21.29 -37.73
CA ASN A 249 -27.40 20.50 -38.11
C ASN A 249 -26.72 20.96 -39.42
N THR A 250 -26.52 22.25 -39.66
CA THR A 250 -26.06 22.77 -40.98
C THR A 250 -24.85 23.71 -40.92
N LEU A 251 -24.12 23.78 -39.79
CA LEU A 251 -22.99 24.71 -39.63
C LEU A 251 -21.65 24.05 -39.22
N LEU A 252 -21.50 22.73 -39.40
CA LEU A 252 -20.24 22.02 -39.12
C LEU A 252 -19.44 21.63 -40.38
N VAL A 253 -19.94 21.96 -41.57
CA VAL A 253 -19.26 21.64 -42.84
C VAL A 253 -18.35 22.77 -43.34
N PHE A 254 -18.46 23.99 -42.81
CA PHE A 254 -17.69 25.14 -43.30
C PHE A 254 -16.40 25.47 -42.51
N ALA A 255 -16.19 24.87 -41.33
CA ALA A 255 -15.01 25.13 -40.50
C ALA A 255 -13.77 24.29 -40.87
N SER A 256 -13.90 23.29 -41.76
CA SER A 256 -12.82 22.37 -42.12
C SER A 256 -12.05 22.75 -43.41
N MET A 257 -12.40 23.85 -44.09
CA MET A 257 -11.73 24.25 -45.35
C MET A 257 -10.69 25.37 -45.20
N LEU A 258 -10.47 25.94 -44.00
CA LEU A 258 -9.53 27.06 -43.81
C LEU A 258 -8.17 26.69 -43.20
N THR A 259 -7.98 25.47 -42.70
CA THR A 259 -6.68 25.04 -42.13
C THR A 259 -5.85 24.14 -43.06
N GLY A 260 -6.45 23.58 -44.12
CA GLY A 260 -5.74 22.72 -45.08
C GLY A 260 -4.94 23.48 -46.15
N ALA A 261 -5.40 24.66 -46.58
CA ALA A 261 -4.75 25.41 -47.67
C ALA A 261 -3.47 26.15 -47.24
N GLY A 262 -3.33 26.52 -45.96
CA GLY A 262 -2.17 27.27 -45.45
C GLY A 262 -0.88 26.45 -45.40
N LEU A 263 -0.97 25.16 -45.03
CA LEU A 263 0.20 24.29 -44.90
C LEU A 263 0.78 23.86 -46.26
N ALA A 264 -0.06 23.73 -47.30
CA ALA A 264 0.40 23.37 -48.64
C ALA A 264 1.18 24.51 -49.31
N LEU A 265 0.77 25.78 -49.14
CA LEU A 265 1.46 26.93 -49.71
C LEU A 265 2.81 27.20 -49.04
N ALA A 266 2.93 26.99 -47.73
CA ALA A 266 4.20 27.14 -47.01
C ALA A 266 5.25 26.10 -47.46
N ALA A 267 4.84 24.85 -47.70
CA ALA A 267 5.73 23.79 -48.17
C ALA A 267 6.25 24.05 -49.60
N VAL A 268 5.39 24.55 -50.50
CA VAL A 268 5.78 24.90 -51.88
C VAL A 268 6.71 26.12 -51.91
N ALA A 269 6.47 27.13 -51.07
CA ALA A 269 7.34 28.30 -50.97
C ALA A 269 8.74 27.94 -50.44
N LEU A 270 8.82 27.10 -49.39
CA LEU A 270 10.10 26.63 -48.83
C LEU A 270 10.89 25.75 -49.81
N ASN A 271 10.20 24.90 -50.58
CA ASN A 271 10.85 24.05 -51.58
C ASN A 271 11.40 24.86 -52.77
N ASN A 272 10.69 25.91 -53.21
CA ASN A 272 11.16 26.81 -54.26
C ASN A 272 12.29 27.74 -53.79
N TYR A 273 12.30 28.16 -52.52
CA TYR A 273 13.39 28.96 -51.95
C TYR A 273 14.70 28.16 -51.86
N ARG A 274 14.64 26.88 -51.45
CA ARG A 274 15.82 26.00 -51.40
C ARG A 274 16.48 25.76 -52.75
N ARG A 275 15.71 25.75 -53.85
CA ARG A 275 16.25 25.57 -55.21
C ARG A 275 16.97 26.80 -55.77
N ARG A 276 16.87 27.97 -55.14
CA ARG A 276 17.50 29.21 -55.61
C ARG A 276 18.79 29.58 -54.90
N ILE A 277 19.32 28.73 -54.01
CA ILE A 277 20.59 28.98 -53.34
C ILE A 277 21.70 28.29 -54.15
N PRO A 278 22.57 29.04 -54.88
CA PRO A 278 23.69 28.45 -55.59
C PRO A 278 24.65 27.81 -54.59
N SER A 279 24.89 26.51 -54.78
CA SER A 279 25.55 25.66 -53.80
C SER A 279 27.08 25.70 -53.91
N THR A 280 27.64 26.28 -54.98
CA THR A 280 29.09 26.30 -55.22
C THR A 280 29.65 27.71 -55.19
N LYS A 281 30.96 27.82 -54.92
CA LYS A 281 31.67 29.11 -54.85
C LYS A 281 31.82 29.77 -56.22
N GLU A 282 31.78 28.98 -57.29
CA GLU A 282 31.91 29.41 -58.69
C GLU A 282 30.61 30.05 -59.23
N GLU A 283 29.43 29.56 -58.86
CA GLU A 283 28.14 30.19 -59.23
C GLU A 283 27.91 31.55 -58.57
N ARG A 284 28.65 31.87 -57.49
CA ARG A 284 28.52 33.14 -56.76
C ARG A 284 29.33 34.29 -57.35
N GLN A 285 30.29 34.01 -58.24
CA GLN A 285 31.15 35.03 -58.88
C GLN A 285 30.61 35.53 -60.23
N THR A 286 29.58 34.90 -60.79
CA THR A 286 28.96 35.30 -62.08
C THR A 286 27.74 36.22 -61.91
N MET A 287 27.37 36.60 -60.69
CA MET A 287 26.27 37.54 -60.40
C MET A 287 26.73 38.91 -59.84
N LEU A 288 28.03 39.25 -59.99
CA LEU A 288 28.60 40.59 -59.75
C LEU A 288 29.05 41.17 -61.09
#